data_AF-A0A8J3S9J7-F1
#
_entry.id   AF-A0A8J3S9J7-F1
#
_cell.length_a   1.000
_cell.length_b   1.000
_cell.length_c   1.000
_cell.angle_alpha   90.00
_cell.angle_beta   90.00
_cell.angle_gamma   90.00
#
_symmetry.space_group_name_H-M   'P 1'
#
loop_
_entity.id
_entity.type
_entity.pdbx_description
1 polymer ?
#
loop_
_entity_poly.entity_id
_entity_poly.type
_entity_poly.pdbx_seq_one_letter_code
_entity_poly.pdbx_strand_id
1 'polypeptide(L)' 'MAIQGPIPIGFDQVFPHGCYAVGEVEQVKDFDASASGRTVYAKDKTTGELVWQVAVMDQGRAAQGEEAEEGPGRR' A
#
# COMPACT_ATOMS: atom_id res chain seq x y z
N MET A 1 18.88 15.82 15.86
CA MET A 1 18.73 14.37 15.66
C MET A 1 18.35 14.15 14.20
N ALA A 2 19.19 13.44 13.43
CA ALA A 2 18.87 13.07 12.05
C ALA A 2 18.21 11.69 12.07
N ILE A 3 17.12 11.50 11.32
CA ILE A 3 16.48 10.18 11.16
C ILE A 3 17.46 9.30 10.39
N GLN A 4 17.97 8.26 11.03
CA GLN A 4 18.82 7.27 10.38
C GLN A 4 17.95 6.14 9.80
N GLY A 5 17.93 6.05 8.48
CA GLY A 5 17.32 4.94 7.76
C GLY A 5 15.79 5.02 7.59
N PRO A 6 15.20 4.01 6.94
CA PRO A 6 13.75 3.92 6.75
C PRO A 6 13.03 3.77 8.10
N ILE A 7 11.88 4.43 8.24
CA ILE A 7 10.99 4.21 9.38
C ILE A 7 10.21 2.91 9.11
N PRO A 8 10.30 1.89 9.99
CA PRO A 8 9.53 0.67 9.81
C PRO A 8 8.04 0.96 10.03
N ILE A 9 7.20 0.54 9.08
CA ILE A 9 5.75 0.65 9.15
C ILE A 9 5.15 -0.74 8.93
N GLY A 10 4.33 -1.18 9.88
CA GLY A 10 3.58 -2.43 9.81
C GLY A 10 2.33 -2.31 8.93
N PHE A 11 1.88 -3.43 8.38
CA PHE A 11 0.68 -3.48 7.54
C PHE A 11 -0.59 -3.03 8.28
N ASP A 12 -0.75 -3.46 9.52
CA ASP A 12 -1.85 -3.12 10.42
C ASP A 12 -1.90 -1.63 10.79
N GLN A 13 -0.76 -0.93 10.72
CA GLN A 13 -0.70 0.52 10.94
C GLN A 13 -1.24 1.31 9.75
N VAL A 14 -1.14 0.76 8.53
CA VAL A 14 -1.65 1.37 7.29
C VAL A 14 -3.08 0.94 7.00
N PHE A 15 -3.41 -0.33 7.28
CA PHE A 15 -4.72 -0.93 7.04
C PHE A 15 -5.29 -1.57 8.32
N PRO A 16 -5.76 -0.77 9.29
CA PRO A 16 -6.26 -1.29 10.58
C PRO A 16 -7.48 -2.20 10.43
N HIS A 17 -8.24 -2.03 9.34
CA HIS A 17 -9.43 -2.81 9.02
C HIS A 17 -9.19 -3.83 7.89
N GLY A 18 -7.93 -3.96 7.43
CA GLY A 18 -7.56 -4.76 6.27
C GLY A 18 -7.73 -4.02 4.95
N CYS A 19 -7.35 -4.68 3.85
CA CYS A 19 -7.47 -4.19 2.48
C CYS A 19 -7.94 -5.32 1.55
N TYR A 20 -8.44 -5.01 0.37
CA TYR A 20 -8.70 -5.98 -0.69
C TYR A 20 -7.65 -5.84 -1.80
N ALA A 21 -7.12 -6.95 -2.31
CA ALA A 21 -6.30 -6.92 -3.53
C ALA A 21 -7.20 -6.64 -4.73
N VAL A 22 -6.82 -5.66 -5.56
CA VAL A 22 -7.59 -5.23 -6.75
C VAL A 22 -6.77 -5.29 -8.04
N GLY A 23 -5.50 -5.67 -7.95
CA GLY A 23 -4.62 -5.84 -9.09
C GLY A 23 -3.81 -7.13 -9.02
N GLU A 24 -2.97 -7.33 -10.03
CA GLU A 24 -2.05 -8.47 -10.08
C GLU A 24 -0.89 -8.30 -9.10
N VAL A 25 -0.31 -9.44 -8.70
CA VAL A 25 0.89 -9.47 -7.89
C VAL A 25 2.10 -9.45 -8.82
N GLU A 26 2.90 -8.40 -8.74
CA GLU A 26 4.04 -8.17 -9.62
C GLU A 26 5.37 -8.17 -8.85
N GLN A 27 6.42 -8.70 -9.49
CA GLN A 27 7.77 -8.64 -8.93
C GLN A 27 8.36 -7.24 -9.11
N VAL A 28 8.85 -6.63 -8.02
CA VAL A 28 9.40 -5.28 -8.08
C VAL A 28 10.79 -5.32 -8.71
N LYS A 29 11.01 -4.50 -9.74
CA LYS A 29 12.31 -4.38 -10.42
C LYS A 29 13.20 -3.41 -9.65
N ASP A 30 14.46 -3.79 -9.50
CA ASP A 30 15.51 -2.88 -9.05
C ASP A 30 16.08 -2.16 -10.28
N PHE A 31 15.61 -0.94 -10.53
CA PHE A 31 16.03 -0.17 -11.70
C PHE A 31 17.47 0.34 -11.61
N ASP A 32 18.01 0.51 -10.39
CA ASP A 32 19.39 0.95 -10.19
C ASP A 32 20.37 -0.20 -10.48
N ALA A 33 20.00 -1.43 -10.11
CA ALA A 33 20.81 -2.62 -10.35
C ALA A 33 20.58 -3.27 -11.74
N SER A 34 19.47 -2.96 -12.40
CA SER A 34 19.15 -3.48 -13.73
C SER A 34 19.95 -2.75 -14.82
N ALA A 35 20.70 -3.48 -15.64
CA ALA A 35 21.47 -2.92 -16.75
C ALA A 35 21.51 -3.85 -17.97
N SER A 36 21.56 -3.25 -19.17
CA SER A 36 21.91 -3.92 -20.42
C SER A 36 21.15 -5.23 -20.70
N GLY A 37 19.82 -5.21 -20.55
CA GLY A 37 18.95 -6.36 -20.85
C GLY A 37 18.85 -7.41 -19.73
N ARG A 38 19.56 -7.22 -18.61
CA ARG A 38 19.41 -8.02 -17.41
C ARG A 38 18.49 -7.32 -16.41
N THR A 39 17.34 -7.91 -16.16
CA THR A 39 16.44 -7.49 -15.07
C THR A 39 16.97 -8.03 -13.75
N VAL A 40 17.14 -7.14 -12.77
CA VAL A 40 17.37 -7.48 -11.38
C VAL A 40 16.11 -7.14 -10.59
N TYR A 41 15.69 -8.05 -9.71
CA TYR A 41 14.53 -7.84 -8.85
C TYR A 41 14.96 -7.31 -7.50
N ALA A 42 14.15 -6.40 -6.96
CA ALA A 42 14.41 -5.75 -5.69
C ALA A 42 14.38 -6.76 -4.53
N LYS A 43 15.22 -6.52 -3.54
CA LYS A 43 15.29 -7.27 -2.29
C LYS A 43 15.08 -6.37 -1.11
N ASP A 44 14.41 -6.86 -0.08
CA ASP A 44 14.30 -6.14 1.18
C ASP A 44 15.68 -5.97 1.81
N LYS A 45 15.97 -4.75 2.30
CA LYS A 45 17.30 -4.40 2.80
C LYS A 45 17.63 -5.03 4.15
N THR A 46 16.63 -5.53 4.86
CA THR A 46 16.77 -6.14 6.19
C THR A 46 16.80 -7.66 6.09
N THR A 47 15.90 -8.27 5.32
CA THR A 47 15.75 -9.73 5.21
C THR A 47 16.47 -10.34 4.00
N GLY A 48 16.68 -9.57 2.93
CA GLY A 48 17.24 -10.05 1.66
C GLY A 48 16.25 -10.83 0.78
N GLU A 49 14.99 -10.93 1.19
CA GLU A 49 13.91 -11.59 0.43
C GLU A 49 13.47 -10.73 -0.77
N LEU A 50 12.88 -11.37 -1.79
CA LEU A 50 12.37 -10.65 -2.97
C LEU A 50 11.16 -9.79 -2.62
N VAL A 51 11.11 -8.58 -3.18
CA VAL A 51 10.00 -7.65 -3.00
C VAL A 51 8.95 -7.84 -4.10
N TRP A 52 7.69 -7.90 -3.67
CA TRP A 52 6.52 -7.98 -4.53
C TRP A 52 5.58 -6.81 -4.25
N GLN A 53 4.85 -6.37 -5.28
CA GLN A 53 3.85 -5.32 -5.17
C GLN A 53 2.48 -5.82 -5.64
N VAL A 54 1.42 -5.29 -5.04
CA VAL A 54 0.04 -5.53 -5.45
C VAL A 54 -0.78 -4.28 -5.16
N ALA A 55 -1.66 -3.90 -6.08
CA ALA A 55 -2.59 -2.82 -5.85
C ALA A 55 -3.70 -3.27 -4.88
N VAL A 56 -3.97 -2.46 -3.87
CA VAL A 56 -4.99 -2.74 -2.86
C VAL A 56 -6.00 -1.59 -2.74
N MET A 57 -7.23 -1.92 -2.35
CA MET A 57 -8.28 -1.00 -1.95
C MET A 57 -8.49 -1.11 -0.44
N ASP A 58 -8.44 0.02 0.27
CA ASP A 58 -8.63 0.05 1.73
C ASP A 58 -10.05 -0.38 2.13
N GLN A 59 -10.16 -1.21 3.17
CA GLN A 59 -11.45 -1.60 3.77
C GLN A 59 -11.90 -0.61 4.83
N GLY A 60 -11.58 0.67 4.66
CA GLY A 60 -12.08 1.72 5.52
C GLY A 60 -13.59 1.57 5.68
N ARG A 61 -14.07 1.77 6.92
CA ARG A 61 -15.50 2.02 7.12
C ARG A 61 -15.88 3.13 6.15
N ALA A 62 -16.64 2.82 5.09
CA ALA A 62 -17.33 3.86 4.34
C ALA A 62 -18.03 4.72 5.40
N ALA A 63 -17.72 6.01 5.41
CA ALA A 63 -18.07 6.89 6.50
C ALA A 63 -19.52 6.63 6.94
N GLN A 64 -19.69 6.10 8.16
CA GLN A 64 -20.87 6.45 8.95
C GLN A 64 -20.74 7.96 9.17
N GLY A 65 -21.31 8.72 8.24
CA GLY A 65 -20.94 10.12 8.02
C GLY A 65 -21.13 10.63 6.59
N GLU A 66 -21.85 9.93 5.71
CA GLU A 66 -22.82 10.65 4.86
C GLU A 66 -24.09 10.73 5.71
N GLU A 67 -24.20 11.83 6.46
CA GLU A 67 -25.47 12.24 7.06
C GLU A 67 -26.53 12.13 5.98
N ALA A 68 -27.57 11.37 6.30
CA ALA A 68 -28.85 11.49 5.64
C ALA A 68 -29.26 12.98 5.69
N GLU A 69 -29.02 13.72 4.61
CA GLU A 69 -29.79 14.93 4.34
C GLU A 69 -31.16 14.51 3.76
N GLU A 70 -31.88 13.64 4.48
CA GLU A 70 -33.32 13.55 4.38
C GLU A 70 -33.90 14.55 5.39
N GLY A 71 -33.76 15.84 5.06
CA GLY A 71 -34.43 16.91 5.78
C GLY A 71 -35.94 16.84 5.53
N PRO A 72 -36.79 16.86 6.58
CA PRO A 72 -38.23 16.74 6.40
C PRO A 72 -38.78 18.08 5.88
N GLY A 73 -39.36 18.06 4.68
CA GLY A 73 -40.31 19.07 4.23
C GLY A 73 -39.78 20.13 3.26
N ARG A 74 -40.04 19.92 1.97
CA ARG A 74 -40.57 20.97 1.10
C ARG A 74 -41.85 20.47 0.44
N ARG A 75 -42.92 21.23 0.67
CA ARG A 75 -44.16 21.17 -0.11
C ARG A 75 -43.89 21.46 -1.58
#